data_AF-W7EIQ8-F1
#
_entry.id   AF-W7EIQ8-F1
#
_cell.length_a   1.000
_cell.length_b   1.000
_cell.length_c   1.000
_cell.angle_alpha   90.00
_cell.angle_beta   90.00
_cell.angle_gamma   90.00
#
_symmetry.space_group_name_H-M   'P 1'
#
loop_
_entity.id
_entity.type
_entity.pdbx_description
1 polymer ?
#
loop_
_entity_poly.entity_id
_entity_poly.type
_entity_poly.pdbx_seq_one_letter_code
_entity_poly.pdbx_strand_id
1 'polypeptide(L)'
;KYTGNRTDDPDMIHSIRADFTPSHVIIDRLRRLNDTVKCEINIGVDTPIPLCKDWTRVPVYHIVTRVITQVSGRLFLGQEICQTSEYIDQAVNYTTDAIDAIIAIKKIYPWLRFIFAPRLAGIRN
;
A
#
# COMPACT_ATOMS: atom_id res chain seq x y z
N LYS A 1 26.50 27.39 -15.84
CA LYS A 1 25.86 28.43 -14.97
C LYS A 1 24.36 28.54 -15.27
N TYR A 2 23.54 27.52 -14.94
CA TYR A 2 22.08 27.62 -15.13
C TYR A 2 21.25 27.18 -13.92
N THR A 3 21.86 26.76 -12.81
CA THR A 3 21.14 26.35 -11.59
C THR A 3 21.62 27.01 -10.31
N GLY A 4 22.53 27.99 -10.34
CA GLY A 4 22.97 28.74 -9.14
C GLY A 4 23.71 27.93 -8.06
N ASN A 5 23.70 26.60 -8.14
CA ASN A 5 24.36 25.74 -7.17
C ASN A 5 25.86 25.63 -7.48
N ARG A 6 26.70 25.95 -6.49
CA ARG A 6 28.15 25.72 -6.53
C ARG A 6 28.37 24.21 -6.61
N THR A 7 28.64 23.71 -7.82
CA THR A 7 28.72 22.26 -8.10
C THR A 7 30.08 21.68 -7.71
N ASP A 8 30.96 22.57 -7.31
CA ASP A 8 32.38 22.45 -7.01
C ASP A 8 32.64 22.54 -5.49
N ASP A 9 31.58 22.54 -4.67
CA ASP A 9 31.68 22.42 -3.22
C ASP A 9 32.01 20.96 -2.84
N PRO A 10 33.19 20.68 -2.27
CA PRO A 10 33.55 19.33 -1.85
C PRO A 10 32.54 18.74 -0.86
N ASP A 11 31.90 19.56 -0.02
CA ASP A 11 30.92 19.09 0.95
C ASP A 11 29.66 18.55 0.25
N MET A 12 29.21 19.20 -0.83
CA MET A 12 28.07 18.72 -1.62
C MET A 12 28.40 17.40 -2.33
N ILE A 13 29.61 17.27 -2.88
CA ILE A 13 30.07 16.03 -3.52
C ILE A 13 30.16 14.90 -2.48
N HIS A 14 30.61 15.20 -1.25
CA HIS A 14 30.66 14.26 -0.15
C HIS A 14 29.28 13.86 0.35
N SER A 15 28.31 14.78 0.45
CA SER A 15 26.91 14.46 0.80
C SER A 15 26.24 13.59 -0.27
N ILE A 16 26.42 13.92 -1.55
CA ILE A 16 25.90 13.13 -2.66
C ILE A 16 26.51 11.72 -2.65
N ARG A 17 27.83 11.61 -2.46
CA ARG A 17 28.50 10.31 -2.34
C ARG A 17 28.02 9.54 -1.11
N ALA A 18 27.90 10.21 0.04
CA ALA A 18 27.40 9.62 1.29
C ALA A 18 25.99 9.06 1.12
N ASP A 19 25.08 9.79 0.46
CA ASP A 19 23.71 9.36 0.15
C ASP A 19 23.67 8.18 -0.84
N PHE A 20 24.65 8.07 -1.74
CA PHE A 20 24.77 6.93 -2.65
C PHE A 20 25.49 5.71 -2.05
N THR A 21 26.30 5.85 -0.99
CA THR A 21 27.01 4.72 -0.37
C THR A 21 26.15 3.71 0.41
N PRO A 22 25.01 4.05 1.05
CA PRO A 22 24.11 3.04 1.60
C PRO A 22 23.23 2.38 0.52
N SER A 23 23.50 2.61 -0.78
CA SER A 23 22.78 1.92 -1.87
C SER A 23 22.73 0.41 -1.67
N HIS A 24 23.83 -0.23 -1.25
CA HIS A 24 23.84 -1.67 -0.96
C HIS A 24 22.90 -2.05 0.20
N VAL A 25 22.86 -1.26 1.29
CA VAL A 25 21.97 -1.48 2.44
C VAL A 25 20.50 -1.30 2.04
N ILE A 26 20.19 -0.28 1.23
CA ILE A 26 18.84 -0.02 0.76
C ILE A 26 18.39 -1.12 -0.21
N ILE A 27 19.23 -1.53 -1.15
CA ILE A 27 18.98 -2.65 -2.08
C ILE A 27 18.75 -3.95 -1.29
N ASP A 28 19.56 -4.22 -0.27
CA ASP A 28 19.40 -5.41 0.59
C ASP A 28 18.11 -5.37 1.42
N ARG A 29 17.72 -4.21 1.94
CA ARG A 29 16.44 -4.04 2.65
C ARG A 29 15.25 -4.25 1.72
N LEU A 30 15.30 -3.69 0.52
CA LEU A 30 14.26 -3.88 -0.49
C LEU A 30 14.17 -5.34 -0.94
N ARG A 31 15.31 -6.02 -1.12
CA ARG A 31 15.35 -7.45 -1.43
C ARG A 31 14.72 -8.30 -0.33
N ARG A 32 15.11 -8.07 0.93
CA ARG A 32 14.53 -8.76 2.10
C ARG A 32 13.03 -8.52 2.23
N LEU A 33 12.58 -7.30 1.93
CA LEU A 33 11.17 -6.93 1.93
C LEU A 33 10.41 -7.67 0.83
N ASN A 34 10.95 -7.76 -0.38
CA ASN A 34 10.37 -8.55 -1.47
C ASN A 34 10.25 -10.03 -1.11
N ASP A 35 11.28 -10.61 -0.49
CA ASP A 35 11.25 -12.01 -0.06
C ASP A 35 10.20 -12.26 1.03
N THR A 36 10.03 -11.31 1.94
CA THR A 36 8.99 -11.35 2.99
C THR A 36 7.59 -11.25 2.38
N VAL A 37 7.39 -10.32 1.45
CA VAL A 37 6.12 -10.16 0.72
C VAL A 37 5.76 -11.42 -0.06
N LYS A 38 6.71 -12.04 -0.76
CA LYS A 38 6.47 -13.30 -1.48
C LYS A 38 6.04 -14.43 -0.55
N CYS A 39 6.71 -14.57 0.59
CA CYS A 39 6.37 -15.58 1.59
C CYS A 39 4.92 -15.40 2.07
N GLU A 40 4.53 -14.16 2.36
CA GLU A 40 3.19 -13.83 2.82
C GLU A 40 2.11 -14.01 1.78
N ILE A 41 2.42 -13.70 0.51
CA ILE A 41 1.50 -13.97 -0.59
C ILE A 41 1.25 -15.47 -0.69
N ASN A 42 2.27 -16.31 -0.60
CA ASN A 42 2.08 -17.77 -0.66
C ASN A 42 1.19 -18.27 0.48
N ILE A 43 1.45 -17.84 1.73
CA ILE A 43 0.63 -18.18 2.90
C ILE A 43 -0.82 -17.70 2.71
N GLY A 44 -0.98 -16.46 2.25
CA GLY A 44 -2.27 -15.81 2.04
C GLY A 44 -3.06 -16.41 0.89
N VAL A 45 -2.42 -17.00 -0.12
CA VAL A 45 -3.06 -17.61 -1.30
C VAL A 45 -3.43 -19.08 -1.05
N ASP A 46 -2.57 -19.83 -0.35
CA ASP A 46 -2.82 -21.23 -0.02
C ASP A 46 -3.99 -21.42 0.96
N THR A 47 -4.29 -20.40 1.77
CA THR A 47 -5.35 -20.45 2.77
C THR A 47 -6.78 -20.34 2.19
N PRO A 48 -7.10 -19.36 1.31
CA PRO A 48 -8.45 -19.14 0.78
C PRO A 48 -8.74 -19.84 -0.55
N ILE A 49 -7.73 -20.32 -1.30
CA ILE A 49 -7.95 -21.00 -2.58
C ILE A 49 -7.98 -22.52 -2.36
N PRO A 50 -9.15 -23.17 -2.41
CA PRO A 50 -9.22 -24.61 -2.27
C PRO A 50 -8.52 -25.30 -3.44
N LEU A 51 -7.80 -26.40 -3.16
CA LEU A 51 -7.29 -27.32 -4.17
C LEU A 51 -8.49 -27.95 -4.90
N CYS A 52 -8.87 -27.41 -6.06
CA CYS A 52 -9.97 -27.92 -6.86
C CYS A 52 -9.47 -28.84 -7.98
N LYS A 53 -10.04 -30.04 -8.06
CA LYS A 53 -9.79 -31.00 -9.15
C LYS A 53 -10.58 -30.67 -10.43
N ASP A 54 -11.72 -29.99 -10.26
CA ASP A 54 -12.62 -29.52 -11.31
C ASP A 54 -12.74 -27.99 -11.28
N TRP A 55 -13.25 -27.39 -12.36
CA TRP A 55 -13.38 -25.93 -12.44
C TRP A 55 -14.40 -25.40 -11.43
N THR A 56 -13.97 -24.48 -10.57
CA THR A 56 -14.79 -23.89 -9.50
C THR A 56 -14.83 -22.37 -9.63
N ARG A 57 -16.02 -21.76 -9.49
CA ARG A 57 -16.15 -20.30 -9.40
C ARG A 57 -15.71 -19.83 -8.02
N VAL A 58 -14.70 -18.98 -7.99
CA VAL A 58 -14.20 -18.35 -6.78
C VAL A 58 -14.34 -16.82 -6.86
N PRO A 59 -14.68 -16.13 -5.77
CA PRO A 59 -14.74 -14.68 -5.72
C PRO A 59 -13.32 -14.10 -5.66
N VAL A 60 -12.63 -14.04 -6.81
CA VAL A 60 -11.22 -13.64 -6.93
C VAL A 60 -10.94 -12.29 -6.26
N TYR A 61 -11.84 -11.30 -6.43
CA TYR A 61 -11.68 -9.99 -5.82
C TYR A 61 -11.54 -10.08 -4.29
N HIS A 62 -12.43 -10.82 -3.62
CA HIS A 62 -12.39 -10.97 -2.17
C HIS A 62 -11.11 -11.68 -1.71
N ILE A 63 -10.69 -12.71 -2.44
CA ILE A 63 -9.46 -13.47 -2.15
C ILE A 63 -8.24 -12.54 -2.26
N VAL A 64 -8.11 -11.83 -3.37
CA VAL A 64 -6.97 -10.94 -3.63
C VAL A 64 -6.94 -9.79 -2.62
N THR A 65 -8.08 -9.15 -2.34
CA THR A 65 -8.15 -8.06 -1.36
C THR A 65 -7.72 -8.56 0.02
N ARG A 66 -8.15 -9.74 0.45
CA ARG A 66 -7.72 -10.35 1.72
C ARG A 66 -6.20 -10.57 1.78
N VAL A 67 -5.61 -11.11 0.71
CA VAL A 67 -4.15 -11.31 0.63
C VAL A 67 -3.40 -9.98 0.70
N ILE A 68 -3.84 -8.97 -0.06
CA ILE A 68 -3.21 -7.65 -0.07
C ILE A 68 -3.29 -7.01 1.32
N THR A 69 -4.44 -7.11 1.99
CA THR A 69 -4.63 -6.58 3.35
C THR A 69 -3.70 -7.27 4.35
N GLN A 70 -3.58 -8.59 4.31
CA GLN A 70 -2.66 -9.35 5.18
C GLN A 70 -1.19 -8.97 4.94
N VAL A 71 -0.75 -8.92 3.68
CA VAL A 71 0.62 -8.54 3.31
C VAL A 71 0.92 -7.10 3.76
N SER A 72 -0.03 -6.18 3.55
CA SER A 72 0.11 -4.78 3.97
C SER A 72 0.17 -4.66 5.50
N GLY A 73 -0.64 -5.42 6.22
CA GLY A 73 -0.58 -5.50 7.68
C GLY A 73 0.77 -6.00 8.18
N ARG A 74 1.33 -7.06 7.58
CA ARG A 74 2.66 -7.58 7.93
C ARG A 74 3.74 -6.53 7.68
N LEU A 75 3.62 -5.77 6.59
CA LEU A 75 4.60 -4.77 6.20
C LEU A 75 4.62 -3.55 7.12
N PHE A 76 3.43 -3.05 7.50
CA PHE A 76 3.29 -1.79 8.22
C PHE A 76 3.10 -1.95 9.73
N LEU A 77 2.47 -3.04 10.18
CA LEU A 77 2.07 -3.26 11.57
C LEU A 77 2.81 -4.42 12.24
N GLY A 78 3.46 -5.29 11.46
CA GLY A 78 4.14 -6.48 11.98
C GLY A 78 3.24 -7.74 12.00
N GLN A 79 3.78 -8.84 12.53
CA GLN A 79 3.19 -10.17 12.39
C GLN A 79 2.02 -10.43 13.36
N GLU A 80 1.98 -9.76 14.51
CA GLU A 80 0.93 -10.00 15.52
C GLU A 80 -0.49 -9.59 15.08
N ILE A 81 -0.61 -8.56 14.23
CA ILE A 81 -1.91 -7.95 13.89
C ILE A 81 -2.38 -8.36 12.48
N CYS A 82 -1.45 -8.79 11.61
CA CYS A 82 -1.75 -8.99 10.19
C CYS A 82 -2.70 -10.16 9.90
N GLN A 83 -2.85 -11.11 10.84
CA GLN A 83 -3.68 -12.31 10.67
C GLN A 83 -5.04 -12.24 11.38
N THR A 84 -5.26 -11.21 12.21
CA THR A 84 -6.53 -11.07 12.93
C THR A 84 -7.66 -10.76 11.96
N SER A 85 -8.74 -11.53 12.01
CA SER A 85 -9.91 -11.33 11.15
C SER A 85 -10.49 -9.91 11.30
N GLU A 86 -10.48 -9.37 12.52
CA GLU A 86 -10.90 -8.00 12.81
C GLU A 86 -10.10 -6.95 12.03
N TYR A 87 -8.77 -7.06 12.00
CA TYR A 87 -7.93 -6.16 11.23
C TYR A 87 -8.22 -6.26 9.73
N ILE A 88 -8.36 -7.48 9.21
CA ILE A 88 -8.62 -7.72 7.80
C ILE A 88 -9.97 -7.09 7.41
N ASP A 89 -11.02 -7.34 8.17
CA ASP A 89 -12.36 -6.83 7.88
C ASP A 89 -12.39 -5.30 8.00
N GLN A 90 -11.79 -4.72 9.05
CA GLN A 90 -11.72 -3.27 9.23
C GLN A 90 -10.92 -2.59 8.11
N ALA A 91 -9.78 -3.14 7.72
CA ALA A 91 -8.94 -2.57 6.67
C ALA A 91 -9.63 -2.65 5.29
N VAL A 92 -10.33 -3.75 5.01
CA VAL A 92 -11.11 -3.90 3.75
C VAL A 92 -12.28 -2.93 3.71
N ASN A 93 -13.05 -2.82 4.80
CA ASN A 93 -14.21 -1.91 4.85
C ASN A 93 -13.76 -0.45 4.76
N TYR A 94 -12.77 -0.05 5.56
CA TYR A 94 -12.23 1.31 5.52
C TYR A 94 -11.71 1.70 4.13
N THR A 95 -10.98 0.82 3.46
CA THR A 95 -10.47 1.11 2.12
C THR A 95 -11.58 1.21 1.09
N THR A 96 -12.62 0.38 1.20
CA THR A 96 -13.81 0.44 0.33
C THR A 96 -14.53 1.78 0.52
N ASP A 97 -14.83 2.16 1.76
CA ASP A 97 -15.53 3.41 2.08
C ASP A 97 -14.73 4.64 1.64
N ALA A 98 -13.40 4.62 1.84
CA ALA A 98 -12.53 5.70 1.41
C ALA A 98 -12.48 5.84 -0.12
N ILE A 99 -12.41 4.73 -0.86
CA ILE A 99 -12.43 4.74 -2.32
C ILE A 99 -13.78 5.24 -2.83
N ASP A 100 -14.89 4.80 -2.26
CA ASP A 100 -16.23 5.25 -2.63
C ASP A 100 -16.40 6.75 -2.39
N ALA A 101 -15.89 7.25 -1.26
CA ALA A 101 -15.86 8.68 -0.98
C ALA A 101 -15.02 9.45 -2.01
N ILE A 102 -13.83 8.95 -2.37
CA ILE A 102 -12.98 9.56 -3.40
C ILE A 102 -13.70 9.59 -4.75
N ILE A 103 -14.36 8.50 -5.14
CA ILE A 103 -15.11 8.41 -6.39
C ILE A 103 -16.28 9.41 -6.36
N ALA A 104 -17.01 9.51 -5.24
CA ALA A 104 -18.09 10.47 -5.07
C ALA A 104 -17.59 11.92 -5.20
N ILE A 105 -16.46 12.26 -4.56
CA ILE A 105 -15.84 13.58 -4.67
C ILE A 105 -15.38 13.88 -6.10
N LYS A 106 -14.78 12.90 -6.79
CA LYS A 106 -14.33 13.07 -8.19
C LYS A 106 -15.47 13.32 -9.17
N LYS A 107 -16.70 12.87 -8.86
CA LYS A 107 -17.89 13.12 -9.67
C LYS A 107 -18.41 14.57 -9.55
N ILE A 108 -17.97 15.32 -8.54
CA ILE A 108 -18.39 16.71 -8.32
C ILE A 108 -17.53 17.62 -9.19
N TYR A 109 -18.17 18.56 -9.91
CA TYR A 109 -17.44 19.57 -10.70
C TYR A 109 -16.46 20.36 -9.82
N PRO A 110 -15.25 20.71 -10.32
CA PRO A 110 -14.17 21.28 -9.50
C PRO A 110 -14.56 22.51 -8.67
N TRP A 111 -15.47 23.34 -9.16
CA TRP A 111 -15.95 24.55 -8.48
C TRP A 111 -16.98 24.26 -7.37
N LEU A 112 -17.77 23.19 -7.52
CA LEU A 112 -18.74 22.74 -6.51
C LEU A 112 -18.06 22.00 -5.35
N ARG A 113 -16.82 21.52 -5.55
CA ARG A 113 -16.02 20.86 -4.50
C ARG A 113 -15.80 21.76 -3.29
N PHE A 114 -15.60 23.07 -3.47
CA PHE A 114 -15.38 24.00 -2.35
C PHE A 114 -16.63 24.17 -1.46
N ILE A 115 -17.83 24.07 -2.04
CA ILE A 115 -19.10 24.27 -1.33
C ILE A 115 -19.62 22.96 -0.71
N PHE A 116 -19.44 21.83 -1.41
CA PHE A 116 -19.98 20.53 -1.00
C PHE A 116 -18.97 19.62 -0.28
N ALA A 117 -17.65 19.91 -0.32
CA ALA A 117 -16.65 19.13 0.43
C ALA A 117 -16.91 19.05 1.95
N PRO A 118 -17.40 20.11 2.64
CA PRO A 118 -17.74 20.01 4.05
C PRO A 118 -19.02 19.19 4.33
N ARG A 119 -19.86 18.94 3.31
CA ARG A 119 -21.22 18.39 3.47
C ARG A 119 -21.39 16.98 2.91
N LEU A 120 -20.38 16.39 2.28
CA LEU A 120 -20.36 14.97 1.92
C LEU A 120 -20.05 14.14 3.15
N ALA A 121 -21.03 14.11 4.06
CA ALA A 121 -21.08 13.26 5.25
C ALA A 121 -21.30 11.77 4.89
N GLY A 122 -20.60 11.27 3.86
CA GLY A 122 -20.50 9.85 3.53
C GLY A 122 -19.25 9.19 4.12
N ILE A 123 -18.43 9.94 4.87
CA ILE A 123 -17.15 9.50 5.45
C ILE A 123 -17.25 9.50 6.98
N ARG A 124 -18.37 8.97 7.49
CA ARG A 124 -18.53 8.71 8.91
C ARG A 124 -19.35 7.43 9.09
N ASN A 125 -18.68 6.31 8.89
CA ASN A 125 -18.81 5.11 9.70
C ASN A 125 -17.44 4.44 9.76
#